data_AF-A0A841QWR1-F1
#
_entry.id   AF-A0A841QWR1-F1
#
_cell.length_a   1.000
_cell.length_b   1.000
_cell.length_c   1.000
_cell.angle_alpha   90.00
_cell.angle_beta   90.00
_cell.angle_gamma   90.00
#
_symmetry.space_group_name_H-M   'P 1'
#
loop_
_entity.id
_entity.type
_entity.pdbx_description
1 polymer ?
#
loop_
_entity_poly.entity_id
_entity_poly.type
_entity_poly.pdbx_seq_one_letter_code
_entity_poly.pdbx_strand_id
1 'polypeptide(L)'
;MNNDIINHPAHYTDGKFETIDAIESWRLGYHLGNAVKYISRAGKKSKDTELEDLRKARWYIKRYLDYHREKVESIVAIDYAADKGLDQDLSGAILCLSVSAILSDEPQDLSVRQALAALERAIGVREARAND
;
A
#
# COMPACT_ATOMS: atom_id res chain seq x y z
N MET A 1 -8.24 21.70 -17.10
CA MET A 1 -7.26 20.62 -16.87
C MET A 1 -8.05 19.32 -16.83
N ASN A 2 -7.74 18.36 -17.70
CA ASN A 2 -8.44 17.07 -17.72
C ASN A 2 -8.12 16.32 -16.43
N ASN A 3 -9.15 16.01 -15.65
CA ASN A 3 -9.04 15.14 -14.48
C ASN A 3 -8.93 13.70 -14.99
N ASP A 4 -7.73 13.29 -15.39
CA ASP A 4 -7.46 11.90 -15.76
C ASP A 4 -7.44 11.06 -14.48
N ILE A 5 -8.61 10.50 -14.15
CA ILE A 5 -8.83 9.73 -12.92
C ILE A 5 -7.99 8.44 -12.86
N ILE A 6 -7.44 8.01 -13.99
CA ILE A 6 -6.64 6.78 -14.09
C ILE A 6 -5.17 7.14 -13.93
N ASN A 7 -4.67 8.08 -14.74
CA ASN A 7 -3.24 8.35 -14.82
C ASN A 7 -2.75 9.47 -13.89
N HIS A 8 -3.62 10.41 -13.50
CA HIS A 8 -3.27 11.54 -12.63
C HIS A 8 -4.37 11.86 -11.60
N PRO A 9 -4.67 10.96 -10.67
CA PRO A 9 -5.76 11.16 -9.72
C PRO A 9 -5.48 12.38 -8.82
N ALA A 10 -6.44 13.31 -8.74
CA ALA A 10 -6.30 14.58 -8.01
C ALA A 10 -5.87 14.46 -6.53
N HIS A 11 -6.11 13.32 -5.90
CA HIS A 11 -5.75 13.05 -4.50
C HIS A 11 -4.33 12.46 -4.32
N TYR A 12 -3.54 12.40 -5.40
CA TYR A 12 -2.12 12.00 -5.40
C TYR A 12 -1.20 13.00 -6.10
N THR A 13 -1.75 14.00 -6.78
CA THR A 13 -1.05 15.04 -7.56
C THR A 13 -0.97 16.38 -6.82
N ASP A 14 -1.24 16.39 -5.51
CA ASP A 14 -1.15 17.62 -4.73
C ASP A 14 0.32 17.96 -4.40
N GLY A 15 0.72 19.19 -4.69
CA GLY A 15 2.10 19.64 -4.56
C GLY A 15 2.92 19.43 -5.84
N LYS A 16 4.25 19.35 -5.68
CA LYS A 16 5.20 19.32 -6.81
C LYS A 16 5.41 17.92 -7.40
N PHE A 17 5.25 16.87 -6.59
CA PHE A 17 5.58 15.50 -6.96
C PHE A 17 4.33 14.63 -6.84
N GLU A 18 4.09 13.76 -7.82
CA GLU A 18 3.01 12.79 -7.71
C GLU A 18 3.43 11.66 -6.76
N THR A 19 2.45 11.10 -6.04
CA THR A 19 2.73 10.04 -5.07
C THR A 19 3.36 8.79 -5.70
N ILE A 20 3.00 8.44 -6.94
CA ILE A 20 3.59 7.31 -7.66
C ILE A 20 5.07 7.55 -7.98
N ASP A 21 5.44 8.78 -8.38
CA ASP A 21 6.83 9.16 -8.68
C ASP A 21 7.75 8.92 -7.48
N ALA A 22 7.28 9.27 -6.28
CA ALA A 22 8.04 9.06 -5.04
C ALA A 22 8.22 7.56 -4.74
N ILE A 23 7.16 6.76 -4.90
CA ILE A 23 7.17 5.31 -4.65
C ILE A 23 8.16 4.61 -5.58
N GLU A 24 8.15 4.94 -6.87
CA GLU A 24 9.02 4.35 -7.88
C GLU A 24 10.48 4.81 -7.71
N SER A 25 10.71 6.10 -7.44
CA SER A 25 12.05 6.66 -7.20
C SER A 25 12.76 6.01 -6.00
N TRP A 26 12.00 5.75 -4.93
CA TRP A 26 12.52 5.06 -3.74
C TRP A 26 12.52 3.54 -3.85
N ARG A 27 12.01 2.99 -4.96
CA ARG A 27 11.87 1.54 -5.22
C ARG A 27 11.14 0.82 -4.09
N LEU A 28 10.07 1.43 -3.57
CA LEU A 28 9.32 0.83 -2.48
C LEU A 28 8.53 -0.39 -2.96
N GLY A 29 8.67 -1.51 -2.25
CA GLY A 29 7.84 -2.69 -2.48
C GLY A 29 6.37 -2.47 -2.14
N TYR A 30 5.51 -3.43 -2.50
CA TYR A 30 4.05 -3.32 -2.42
C TYR A 30 3.52 -2.77 -1.08
N HIS A 31 4.00 -3.30 0.05
CA HIS A 31 3.54 -2.87 1.36
C HIS A 31 3.91 -1.40 1.66
N LEU A 32 5.18 -1.03 1.44
CA LEU A 32 5.67 0.33 1.75
C LEU A 32 5.11 1.37 0.77
N GLY A 33 5.00 1.02 -0.52
CA GLY A 33 4.37 1.88 -1.52
C GLY A 33 2.91 2.19 -1.16
N ASN A 34 2.12 1.18 -0.77
CA ASN A 34 0.75 1.41 -0.30
C ASN A 34 0.71 2.25 0.99
N ALA A 35 1.64 2.06 1.92
CA ALA A 35 1.71 2.89 3.12
C ALA A 35 1.92 4.37 2.77
N VAL A 36 2.90 4.70 1.90
CA VAL A 36 3.14 6.05 1.41
C VAL A 36 1.90 6.60 0.69
N LYS A 37 1.27 5.78 -0.16
CA LYS A 37 0.04 6.13 -0.87
C LYS A 37 -1.06 6.61 0.08
N TYR A 38 -1.36 5.84 1.14
CA TYR A 38 -2.41 6.21 2.08
C TYR A 38 -2.00 7.37 3.01
N ILE A 39 -0.73 7.50 3.37
CA ILE A 39 -0.23 8.68 4.12
C ILE A 39 -0.42 9.95 3.28
N SER A 40 -0.04 9.91 2.01
CA SER A 40 -0.21 11.04 1.09
C SER A 40 -1.68 11.37 0.89
N ARG A 41 -2.56 10.36 0.73
CA ARG A 41 -3.98 10.56 0.45
C ARG A 41 -4.82 11.04 1.63
N ALA A 42 -4.35 10.91 2.87
CA ALA A 42 -5.16 11.09 4.06
C ALA A 42 -5.95 12.40 4.06
N GLY A 43 -7.29 12.29 4.02
CA GLY A 43 -8.21 13.45 4.02
C GLY A 43 -8.35 14.19 2.68
N LYS A 44 -7.60 13.79 1.65
CA LYS A 44 -7.61 14.44 0.32
C LYS A 44 -8.63 13.84 -0.65
N LYS A 45 -8.97 12.55 -0.50
CA LYS A 45 -10.06 11.94 -1.26
C LYS A 45 -11.42 12.49 -0.80
N SER A 46 -11.60 12.57 0.51
CA SER A 46 -12.67 13.31 1.18
C SER A 46 -12.23 13.56 2.63
N LYS A 47 -12.71 14.64 3.26
CA LYS A 47 -12.22 15.09 4.57
C LYS A 47 -12.40 14.04 5.69
N ASP A 48 -13.44 13.23 5.59
CA ASP A 48 -13.79 12.16 6.52
C ASP A 48 -12.90 10.91 6.39
N THR A 49 -12.09 10.80 5.34
CA THR A 49 -11.22 9.62 5.13
C THR A 49 -9.86 9.70 5.81
N GLU A 50 -9.51 10.80 6.48
CA GLU A 50 -8.18 11.01 7.06
C GLU A 50 -7.77 9.88 8.01
N LEU A 51 -8.61 9.55 9.00
CA LEU A 51 -8.31 8.49 9.97
C LEU A 51 -8.32 7.09 9.33
N GLU A 52 -9.22 6.84 8.38
CA GLU A 52 -9.29 5.56 7.67
C GLU A 52 -8.01 5.31 6.86
N ASP A 53 -7.52 6.34 6.17
CA ASP A 53 -6.30 6.29 5.37
C ASP A 53 -5.07 6.05 6.23
N LEU A 54 -4.92 6.76 7.35
CA LEU A 54 -3.81 6.53 8.27
C LEU A 54 -3.85 5.13 8.89
N ARG A 55 -5.04 4.61 9.21
CA ARG A 55 -5.20 3.22 9.68
C ARG A 55 -4.83 2.19 8.61
N LYS A 56 -5.17 2.43 7.34
CA LYS A 56 -4.71 1.60 6.21
C LYS A 56 -3.20 1.64 6.06
N ALA A 57 -2.58 2.82 6.13
CA ALA A 57 -1.12 2.93 6.10
C ALA A 57 -0.47 2.10 7.23
N ARG A 58 -1.02 2.19 8.46
CA ARG A 58 -0.54 1.40 9.61
C ARG A 58 -0.66 -0.09 9.36
N TRP A 59 -1.77 -0.53 8.77
CA TRP A 59 -2.01 -1.93 8.42
C TRP A 59 -0.97 -2.46 7.42
N TYR A 60 -0.64 -1.69 6.38
CA TYR A 60 0.38 -2.07 5.40
C TYR A 60 1.79 -2.14 6.00
N ILE A 61 2.16 -1.20 6.88
CA ILE A 61 3.46 -1.23 7.56
C ILE A 61 3.59 -2.45 8.48
N LYS A 62 2.52 -2.78 9.23
CA LYS A 62 2.53 -4.00 10.07
C LYS A 62 2.71 -5.26 9.23
N ARG A 63 1.99 -5.38 8.12
CA ARG A 63 2.15 -6.51 7.20
C ARG A 63 3.53 -6.61 6.56
N TYR A 64 4.17 -5.48 6.25
CA TYR A 64 5.56 -5.51 5.80
C TYR A 64 6.44 -6.18 6.85
N LEU A 65 6.33 -5.76 8.12
CA LEU A 65 7.14 -6.31 9.20
C LEU A 65 6.86 -7.79 9.45
N ASP A 66 5.59 -8.21 9.35
CA ASP A 66 5.21 -9.61 9.51
C ASP A 66 5.71 -10.48 8.33
N TYR A 67 5.54 -9.99 7.10
CA TYR A 67 5.97 -10.69 5.88
C TYR A 67 7.48 -10.99 5.83
N HIS A 68 8.31 -10.08 6.33
CA HIS A 68 9.77 -10.28 6.36
C HIS A 68 10.24 -11.10 7.58
N ARG A 69 9.36 -11.40 8.53
CA ARG A 69 9.69 -12.15 9.74
C ARG A 69 9.40 -13.65 9.61
N GLU A 70 8.43 -14.03 8.78
CA GLU A 70 7.91 -15.39 8.71
C GLU A 70 7.87 -15.92 7.27
N LYS A 71 8.22 -17.20 7.07
CA LYS A 71 7.96 -17.87 5.79
C LYS A 71 6.47 -18.16 5.70
N VAL A 72 5.75 -17.34 4.94
CA VAL A 72 4.33 -17.56 4.65
C VAL A 72 4.19 -18.65 3.58
N GLU A 73 3.26 -19.59 3.77
CA GLU A 73 2.89 -20.55 2.73
C GLU A 73 2.33 -19.80 1.50
N SER A 74 2.83 -20.17 0.31
CA SER A 74 2.38 -19.56 -0.93
C SER A 74 1.01 -20.12 -1.32
N ILE A 75 0.08 -19.23 -1.65
CA ILE A 75 -1.21 -19.60 -2.23
C ILE A 75 -0.97 -20.07 -3.67
N VAL A 76 -1.54 -21.22 -4.04
CA VAL A 76 -1.50 -21.73 -5.42
C VAL A 76 -2.34 -20.81 -6.31
N ALA A 77 -1.71 -20.24 -7.35
CA ALA A 77 -2.34 -19.26 -8.24
C ALA A 77 -3.59 -19.79 -8.95
N ILE A 78 -3.63 -21.09 -9.27
CA ILE A 78 -4.78 -21.76 -9.90
C ILE A 78 -5.98 -21.81 -8.94
N ASP A 79 -5.74 -22.17 -7.67
CA ASP A 79 -6.80 -22.22 -6.65
C ASP A 79 -7.37 -20.83 -6.38
N TYR A 80 -6.49 -19.82 -6.35
CA TYR A 80 -6.91 -18.42 -6.22
C TYR A 80 -7.76 -17.95 -7.41
N ALA A 81 -7.35 -18.28 -8.65
CA ALA A 81 -8.10 -17.91 -9.83
C ALA A 81 -9.48 -18.60 -9.89
N ALA A 82 -9.54 -19.87 -9.50
CA ALA A 82 -10.79 -20.64 -9.39
C ALA A 82 -11.73 -20.05 -8.31
N ASP A 83 -11.21 -19.71 -7.13
CA ASP A 83 -11.99 -19.06 -6.05
C ASP A 83 -12.62 -17.74 -6.51
N LYS A 84 -11.92 -16.98 -7.37
CA LYS A 84 -12.42 -15.72 -7.93
C LYS A 84 -13.30 -15.88 -9.15
N GLY A 85 -13.50 -17.10 -9.64
CA GLY A 85 -14.31 -17.38 -10.84
C GLY A 85 -13.76 -16.70 -12.10
N LEU A 86 -12.44 -16.57 -12.20
CA LEU A 86 -11.80 -15.93 -13.35
C LEU A 86 -11.92 -16.80 -14.61
N ASP A 87 -12.03 -16.14 -15.76
CA ASP A 87 -11.94 -16.84 -17.06
C ASP A 87 -10.51 -17.34 -17.33
N GLN A 88 -10.34 -18.04 -18.45
CA GLN A 88 -9.07 -18.66 -18.82
C GLN A 88 -7.96 -17.63 -19.05
N ASP A 89 -8.26 -16.48 -19.64
CA ASP A 89 -7.27 -15.46 -19.97
C ASP A 89 -6.78 -14.76 -18.69
N LEU A 90 -7.71 -14.40 -17.80
CA LEU A 90 -7.39 -13.79 -16.50
C LEU A 90 -6.67 -14.79 -15.57
N SER A 91 -7.05 -16.05 -15.60
CA SER A 91 -6.34 -17.12 -14.85
C SER A 91 -4.91 -17.29 -15.35
N GLY A 92 -4.70 -17.28 -16.67
CA GLY A 92 -3.37 -17.33 -17.29
C GLY A 92 -2.49 -16.15 -16.88
N ALA A 93 -3.06 -14.94 -16.85
CA ALA A 93 -2.34 -13.74 -16.39
C ALA A 93 -1.89 -13.85 -14.92
N ILE A 94 -2.77 -14.31 -14.03
CA ILE A 94 -2.45 -14.51 -12.60
C ILE A 94 -1.34 -15.54 -12.41
N LEU A 95 -1.37 -16.65 -13.15
CA LEU A 95 -0.33 -17.67 -13.09
C LEU A 95 1.04 -17.08 -13.46
N CYS A 96 1.14 -16.37 -14.59
CA CYS A 96 2.38 -15.73 -15.03
C CYS A 96 2.93 -14.74 -13.99
N LEU A 97 2.06 -13.94 -13.37
CA LEU A 97 2.45 -12.97 -12.35
C LEU A 97 2.91 -13.63 -11.04
N SER A 98 2.32 -14.76 -10.65
CA SER A 98 2.71 -15.46 -9.41
C SER A 98 4.13 -16.06 -9.47
N VAL A 99 4.60 -16.46 -10.65
CA VAL A 99 5.90 -17.11 -10.82
C VAL A 99 7.05 -16.09 -10.80
N SER A 100 6.81 -14.85 -11.23
CA SER A 100 7.84 -13.80 -11.29
C SER A 100 8.26 -13.25 -9.91
N ALA A 101 7.41 -13.39 -8.90
CA ALA A 101 7.63 -12.85 -7.55
C ALA A 101 8.66 -13.62 -6.69
N ILE A 102 9.16 -14.77 -7.15
CA ILE A 102 9.99 -15.69 -6.37
C ILE A 102 11.48 -15.26 -6.30
N LEU A 103 11.92 -14.25 -7.08
CA LEU A 103 13.34 -14.00 -7.35
C LEU A 103 13.92 -12.65 -6.86
N SER A 104 13.31 -11.99 -5.88
CA SER A 104 13.82 -10.68 -5.41
C SER A 104 13.78 -10.57 -3.88
N ASP A 105 14.94 -10.36 -3.25
CA ASP A 105 15.03 -10.11 -1.80
C ASP A 105 16.05 -9.00 -1.48
N GLU A 106 15.69 -8.09 -0.58
CA GLU A 106 16.56 -7.15 0.17
C GLU A 106 15.72 -6.48 1.28
N PRO A 107 15.98 -6.68 2.58
CA PRO A 107 15.21 -6.08 3.67
C PRO A 107 15.85 -4.83 4.29
N GLN A 108 15.05 -3.79 4.57
CA GLN A 108 15.40 -2.68 5.49
C GLN A 108 14.41 -2.59 6.65
N ASP A 109 14.82 -2.96 7.86
CA ASP A 109 13.91 -3.15 9.00
C ASP A 109 13.84 -1.98 10.00
N LEU A 110 14.92 -1.21 10.18
CA LEU A 110 14.96 -0.17 11.22
C LEU A 110 14.14 1.07 10.84
N SER A 111 14.30 1.54 9.61
CA SER A 111 13.57 2.71 9.08
C SER A 111 12.06 2.48 9.07
N VAL A 112 11.61 1.26 8.74
CA VAL A 112 10.19 0.91 8.71
C VAL A 112 9.57 0.90 10.10
N ARG A 113 10.28 0.41 11.12
CA ARG A 113 9.83 0.47 12.52
C ARG A 113 9.70 1.91 13.02
N GLN A 114 10.61 2.78 12.63
CA GLN A 114 10.53 4.21 12.96
C GLN A 114 9.34 4.89 12.28
N ALA A 115 9.07 4.56 11.01
CA ALA A 115 7.90 5.05 10.28
C ALA A 115 6.59 4.61 10.94
N LEU A 116 6.49 3.35 11.39
CA LEU A 116 5.32 2.85 12.13
C LEU A 116 5.06 3.68 13.39
N ALA A 117 6.08 3.89 14.21
CA ALA A 117 5.96 4.64 15.46
C ALA A 117 5.52 6.10 15.21
N ALA A 118 6.05 6.74 14.16
CA ALA A 118 5.62 8.07 13.77
C ALA A 118 4.14 8.11 13.35
N LEU A 119 3.70 7.12 12.57
CA LEU A 119 2.32 7.01 12.11
C LEU A 119 1.35 6.76 13.27
N GLU A 120 1.69 5.90 14.23
CA GLU A 120 0.85 5.62 15.39
C GLU A 120 0.67 6.86 16.28
N ARG A 121 1.72 7.67 16.47
CA ARG A 121 1.60 8.98 17.14
C ARG A 121 0.66 9.93 16.38
N ALA A 122 0.80 9.99 15.05
CA ALA A 122 -0.02 10.86 14.21
C ALA A 122 -1.52 10.48 14.25
N ILE A 123 -1.83 9.18 14.37
CA ILE A 123 -3.19 8.66 14.55
C ILE A 123 -3.73 9.08 15.91
N GLY A 124 -2.99 8.85 17.00
CA GLY A 124 -3.47 9.16 18.36
C GLY A 124 -3.84 10.63 18.55
N VAL A 125 -3.06 11.56 17.99
CA VAL A 125 -3.37 13.00 18.03
C VAL A 125 -4.69 13.33 17.32
N ARG A 126 -5.00 12.66 16.22
CA ARG A 126 -6.23 12.91 15.44
C ARG A 126 -7.45 12.28 16.07
N GLU A 127 -7.29 11.09 16.65
CA GLU A 127 -8.35 10.43 17.42
C GLU A 127 -8.76 11.28 18.63
N ALA A 128 -7.80 11.90 19.33
CA ALA A 128 -8.11 12.83 20.42
C ALA A 128 -8.95 14.02 19.94
N ARG A 129 -8.55 14.70 18.84
CA ARG A 129 -9.28 15.84 18.26
C ARG A 129 -10.67 15.51 17.75
N ALA A 130 -10.92 14.25 17.36
CA ALA A 130 -12.22 13.83 16.85
C ALA A 130 -13.23 13.53 17.97
N ASN A 131 -12.76 13.41 19.21
CA ASN A 131 -13.57 13.12 20.40
C ASN A 131 -13.84 14.37 21.26
N ASP A 132 -13.27 15.51 20.89
CA ASP A 132 -13.50 16.84 21.47
C ASP A 132 -14.60 17.59 20.70
#